data_AF-A0A7S1ACP2-F1
#
_entry.id   AF-A0A7S1ACP2-F1
#
_cell.length_a   1.000
_cell.length_b   1.000
_cell.length_c   1.000
_cell.angle_alpha   90.00
_cell.angle_beta   90.00
_cell.angle_gamma   90.00
#
_symmetry.space_group_name_H-M   'P 1'
#
loop_
_entity.id
_entity.type
_entity.pdbx_description
1 polymer ?
#
loop_
_entity_poly.entity_id
_entity_poly.type
_entity_poly.pdbx_seq_one_letter_code
_entity_poly.pdbx_strand_id
1 'polypeptide(L)'
;EFPYPIADDRVLGDFLGTWRRGLVRIVYFFGPATVSVTLESRSSAAADKLPVQLESLEVETAPNTILIYRPDCYDYAADAEGEFMTLMSTLLTMSPDFQYVEWRGDLSQLSGDGLGPSPPVSQENVNVMCMHT
;
A
#
# COMPACT_ATOMS: atom_id res chain seq x y z
N GLU A 1 16.44 -17.40 18.12
CA GLU A 1 15.86 -16.24 17.43
C GLU A 1 15.52 -16.63 16.01
N PHE A 2 14.35 -16.22 15.52
CA PHE A 2 14.05 -16.31 14.09
C PHE A 2 14.85 -15.20 13.38
N PRO A 3 15.52 -15.46 12.24
CA PRO A 3 16.23 -14.41 11.54
C PRO A 3 15.24 -13.34 11.08
N TYR A 4 15.37 -12.13 11.62
CA TYR A 4 14.61 -10.97 11.17
C TYR A 4 15.41 -10.31 10.05
N PRO A 5 14.91 -10.27 8.80
CA PRO A 5 15.56 -9.47 7.77
C PRO A 5 15.52 -8.01 8.19
N ILE A 6 16.66 -7.33 8.14
CA ILE A 6 16.73 -5.89 8.34
C ILE A 6 15.88 -5.26 7.22
N ALA A 7 14.89 -4.45 7.58
CA ALA A 7 14.05 -3.76 6.62
C ALA A 7 14.91 -2.73 5.86
N ASP A 8 15.30 -3.08 4.64
CA ASP A 8 15.88 -2.13 3.70
C ASP A 8 14.77 -1.29 3.04
N ASP A 9 15.15 -0.20 2.39
CA ASP A 9 14.19 0.69 1.71
C ASP A 9 13.41 -0.04 0.62
N ARG A 10 13.99 -1.11 0.06
CA ARG A 10 13.35 -1.96 -0.94
C ARG A 10 12.19 -2.75 -0.34
N VAL A 11 12.40 -3.46 0.76
CA VAL A 11 11.37 -4.24 1.46
C VAL A 11 10.26 -3.32 1.94
N LEU A 12 10.61 -2.13 2.46
CA LEU A 12 9.61 -1.12 2.82
C LEU A 12 8.82 -0.63 1.59
N GLY A 13 9.50 -0.36 0.48
CA GLY A 13 8.89 0.03 -0.78
C GLY A 13 7.92 -1.02 -1.33
N ASP A 14 8.32 -2.29 -1.33
CA ASP A 14 7.50 -3.42 -1.76
C ASP A 14 6.27 -3.61 -0.85
N PHE A 15 6.45 -3.47 0.46
CA PHE A 15 5.38 -3.51 1.44
C PHE A 15 4.36 -2.39 1.21
N LEU A 16 4.82 -1.14 1.14
CA LEU A 16 3.95 0.02 0.91
C LEU A 16 3.28 -0.04 -0.47
N GLY A 17 4.01 -0.49 -1.50
CA GLY A 17 3.48 -0.69 -2.84
C GLY A 17 2.35 -1.72 -2.87
N THR A 18 2.52 -2.83 -2.15
CA THR A 18 1.50 -3.85 -1.96
C THR A 18 0.29 -3.28 -1.21
N TRP A 19 0.52 -2.55 -0.12
CA TRP A 19 -0.54 -1.96 0.68
C TRP A 19 -1.39 -0.95 -0.10
N ARG A 20 -0.75 -0.11 -0.92
CA ARG A 20 -1.43 0.88 -1.77
C ARG A 20 -2.26 0.27 -2.90
N ARG A 21 -2.01 -1.00 -3.24
CA ARG A 21 -2.77 -1.74 -4.27
C ARG A 21 -4.04 -2.41 -3.74
N GLY A 22 -4.38 -2.22 -2.47
CA GLY A 22 -5.61 -2.75 -1.89
C GLY A 22 -6.85 -2.22 -2.61
N LEU A 23 -7.54 -3.09 -3.34
CA LEU A 23 -8.76 -2.74 -4.09
C LEU A 23 -10.01 -3.00 -3.26
N VAL A 24 -10.08 -4.16 -2.62
CA VAL A 24 -11.23 -4.60 -1.80
C VAL A 24 -10.70 -5.21 -0.52
N ARG A 25 -11.26 -4.82 0.63
CA ARG A 25 -11.00 -5.45 1.91
C ARG A 25 -12.21 -6.23 2.37
N ILE A 26 -11.95 -7.46 2.79
CA ILE A 26 -12.92 -8.42 3.31
C ILE A 26 -12.60 -8.60 4.78
N VAL A 27 -13.58 -8.36 5.65
CA VAL A 27 -13.47 -8.52 7.10
C VAL A 27 -14.49 -9.55 7.54
N TYR A 28 -14.03 -10.62 8.17
CA TYR A 28 -14.89 -11.63 8.76
C TYR A 28 -14.87 -11.51 10.29
N PHE A 29 -16.05 -11.42 10.90
CA PHE A 29 -16.22 -11.20 12.33
C PHE A 29 -16.52 -12.52 13.05
N PHE A 30 -15.65 -12.89 13.98
CA PHE A 30 -15.81 -14.01 14.90
C PHE A 30 -16.13 -13.52 16.30
N GLY A 31 -16.72 -14.41 17.10
CA GLY A 31 -17.04 -14.15 18.50
C GLY A 31 -18.54 -13.93 18.72
N PRO A 32 -18.98 -13.90 19.98
CA PRO A 32 -20.41 -13.79 20.32
C PRO A 32 -20.94 -12.35 20.28
N ALA A 33 -20.07 -11.33 20.31
CA ALA A 33 -20.49 -9.93 20.31
C ALA A 33 -20.94 -9.47 18.92
N THR A 34 -21.93 -8.58 18.90
CA THR A 34 -22.26 -7.78 17.70
C THR A 34 -21.31 -6.60 17.66
N VAL A 35 -20.73 -6.33 16.48
CA VAL A 35 -19.70 -5.31 16.30
C VAL A 35 -20.29 -4.14 15.51
N SER A 36 -20.19 -2.94 16.05
CA SER A 36 -20.51 -1.70 15.34
C SER A 36 -19.33 -1.32 14.46
N VAL A 37 -19.57 -1.23 13.16
CA VAL A 37 -18.57 -0.85 12.17
C VAL A 37 -18.92 0.52 11.61
N THR A 38 -17.94 1.42 11.63
CA THR A 38 -18.05 2.74 11.03
C THR A 38 -17.15 2.80 9.79
N LEU A 39 -17.74 3.18 8.66
CA LEU A 39 -17.06 3.46 7.40
C LEU A 39 -17.19 4.95 7.11
N GLU A 40 -16.09 5.69 7.22
CA GLU A 40 -16.05 7.12 6.95
C GLU A 40 -15.50 7.36 5.54
N SER A 41 -16.12 8.26 4.78
CA SER A 41 -15.67 8.60 3.45
C SER A 41 -14.31 9.26 3.49
N ARG A 42 -13.38 8.76 2.69
CA ARG A 42 -12.10 9.39 2.49
C ARG A 42 -12.21 10.39 1.33
N SER A 43 -11.62 11.56 1.50
CA SER A 43 -11.39 12.51 0.40
C SER A 43 -10.36 11.94 -0.59
N SER A 44 -10.80 11.07 -1.49
CA SER A 44 -9.98 10.42 -2.52
C SER A 44 -10.66 10.48 -3.89
N ALA A 45 -9.86 10.59 -4.95
CA ALA A 45 -10.35 10.56 -6.33
C ALA A 45 -11.08 9.24 -6.69
N ALA A 46 -10.92 8.21 -5.85
CA ALA A 46 -11.58 6.93 -6.00
C ALA A 46 -12.97 6.92 -5.35
N ALA A 47 -13.14 7.66 -4.24
CA ALA A 47 -14.42 7.90 -3.58
C ALA A 47 -15.36 8.75 -4.45
N ASP A 48 -14.82 9.78 -5.12
CA ASP A 48 -15.58 10.66 -6.02
C ASP A 48 -16.28 9.91 -7.17
N LYS A 49 -15.70 8.78 -7.57
CA LYS A 49 -16.18 7.93 -8.69
C LYS A 49 -17.23 6.90 -8.26
N LEU A 50 -17.56 6.82 -6.97
CA LEU A 50 -18.59 5.88 -6.52
C LEU A 50 -19.98 6.33 -7.02
N PRO A 51 -20.83 5.40 -7.48
CA PRO A 51 -22.20 5.73 -7.91
C PRO A 51 -23.04 6.38 -6.80
N VAL A 52 -22.71 6.04 -5.55
CA VAL A 52 -23.33 6.60 -4.34
C VAL A 52 -22.20 6.97 -3.39
N GLN A 53 -22.19 8.24 -2.99
CA GLN A 53 -21.27 8.76 -1.99
C GLN A 53 -21.99 8.78 -0.65
N LEU A 54 -21.47 8.02 0.31
CA LEU A 54 -21.90 8.08 1.71
C LEU A 54 -20.79 8.80 2.46
N GLU A 55 -21.12 9.85 3.22
CA GLU A 55 -20.15 10.56 4.05
C GLU A 55 -19.71 9.68 5.24
N SER A 56 -20.66 9.00 5.85
CA SER A 56 -20.43 7.97 6.85
C SER A 56 -21.47 6.88 6.72
N LEU A 57 -21.10 5.67 7.11
CA LEU A 57 -21.98 4.51 7.18
C LEU A 57 -21.67 3.75 8.46
N GLU A 58 -22.68 3.60 9.32
CA GLU A 58 -22.63 2.73 10.49
C GLU A 58 -23.39 1.44 10.20
N VAL A 59 -22.77 0.31 10.49
CA VAL A 59 -23.33 -1.02 10.27
C VAL A 59 -23.10 -1.88 11.51
N GLU A 60 -24.17 -2.43 12.05
CA GLU A 60 -24.07 -3.50 13.04
C GLU A 60 -23.81 -4.83 12.35
N THR A 61 -22.73 -5.50 12.75
CA THR A 61 -22.32 -6.79 12.19
C THR A 61 -22.51 -7.88 13.24
N ALA A 62 -23.45 -8.77 12.98
CA ALA A 62 -23.67 -9.94 13.82
C ALA A 62 -22.49 -10.93 13.72
N PRO A 63 -22.29 -11.79 14.74
CA PRO A 63 -21.35 -12.90 14.67
C PRO A 63 -21.43 -13.68 13.35
N ASN A 64 -20.27 -14.05 12.80
CA ASN A 64 -20.12 -14.79 11.55
C ASN A 64 -20.62 -14.04 10.30
N THR A 65 -20.53 -12.71 10.32
CA THR A 65 -20.82 -11.85 9.16
C THR A 65 -19.53 -11.48 8.42
N ILE A 66 -19.62 -11.34 7.10
CA ILE A 66 -18.55 -10.80 6.26
C ILE A 66 -18.93 -9.38 5.83
N LEU A 67 -18.05 -8.42 6.09
CA LEU A 67 -18.09 -7.08 5.52
C LEU A 67 -17.12 -6.99 4.35
N ILE A 68 -17.57 -6.41 3.25
CA ILE A 68 -16.75 -6.14 2.07
C ILE A 68 -16.83 -4.65 1.77
N TYR A 69 -15.68 -3.98 1.72
CA TYR A 69 -15.61 -2.56 1.41
C TYR A 69 -14.37 -2.20 0.60
N ARG A 70 -14.34 -0.96 0.10
CA ARG A 70 -13.24 -0.39 -0.67
C ARG A 70 -12.35 0.48 0.23
N PRO A 71 -11.13 0.03 0.59
CA PRO A 71 -10.25 0.74 1.53
C PRO A 71 -9.60 2.00 0.93
N ASP A 72 -9.75 2.21 -0.38
CA ASP A 72 -9.35 3.44 -1.07
C ASP A 72 -10.44 4.53 -1.01
N CYS A 73 -11.68 4.16 -0.67
CA CYS A 73 -12.81 5.07 -0.53
C CYS A 73 -13.22 5.31 0.92
N TYR A 74 -13.00 4.35 1.82
CA TYR A 74 -13.49 4.42 3.19
C TYR A 74 -12.42 4.10 4.23
N ASP A 75 -12.41 4.87 5.30
CA ASP A 75 -11.71 4.59 6.55
C ASP A 75 -12.59 3.69 7.43
N TYR A 76 -11.98 2.66 8.02
CA TYR A 76 -12.68 1.61 8.78
C TYR A 76 -12.35 1.68 10.25
N ALA A 77 -13.39 1.71 11.08
CA ALA A 77 -13.32 1.52 12.52
C ALA A 77 -14.33 0.45 12.95
N ALA A 78 -13.99 -0.32 13.98
CA ALA A 78 -14.89 -1.32 14.55
C ALA A 78 -14.78 -1.29 16.07
N ASP A 79 -15.94 -1.33 16.73
CA ASP A 79 -16.07 -1.30 18.18
C ASP A 79 -17.16 -2.26 18.66
N ALA A 80 -17.00 -2.81 19.86
CA ALA A 80 -17.97 -3.69 20.48
C ALA A 80 -17.84 -3.68 22.00
N GLU A 81 -18.97 -3.80 22.70
CA GLU A 81 -19.01 -3.90 24.16
C GLU A 81 -18.56 -5.28 24.69
N GLY A 82 -18.12 -6.20 23.81
CA GLY A 82 -17.72 -7.55 24.16
C GLY A 82 -16.57 -8.08 23.30
N GLU A 83 -16.18 -9.33 23.55
CA GLU A 83 -15.09 -9.96 22.83
C GLU A 83 -15.47 -10.31 21.39
N PHE A 84 -14.63 -9.86 20.46
CA PHE A 84 -14.71 -10.22 19.05
C PHE A 84 -13.30 -10.40 18.48
N MET A 85 -13.22 -11.09 17.36
CA MET A 85 -11.98 -11.25 16.60
C MET A 85 -12.30 -11.05 15.11
N THR A 86 -11.43 -10.34 14.40
CA THR A 86 -11.59 -10.14 12.96
C THR A 86 -10.49 -10.83 12.18
N LEU A 87 -10.87 -11.51 11.08
CA LEU A 87 -9.93 -11.93 10.05
C LEU A 87 -10.09 -11.01 8.84
N MET A 88 -8.99 -10.37 8.44
CA MET A 88 -8.99 -9.44 7.31
C MET A 88 -8.20 -10.01 6.14
N SER A 89 -8.75 -9.89 4.94
CA SER A 89 -8.06 -10.17 3.68
C SER A 89 -8.23 -9.00 2.73
N THR A 90 -7.18 -8.67 1.97
CA THR A 90 -7.23 -7.59 0.98
C THR A 90 -6.93 -8.14 -0.41
N LEU A 91 -7.88 -7.94 -1.33
CA LEU A 91 -7.69 -8.24 -2.75
C LEU A 91 -6.95 -7.07 -3.40
N LEU A 92 -5.88 -7.38 -4.13
CA LEU A 92 -5.00 -6.37 -4.72
C LEU A 92 -5.30 -6.18 -6.19
N THR A 93 -5.13 -4.96 -6.69
CA THR A 93 -5.03 -4.73 -8.14
C THR A 93 -3.79 -5.42 -8.70
N MET A 94 -3.76 -5.68 -10.01
CA MET A 94 -2.55 -6.17 -10.67
C MET A 94 -1.37 -5.25 -10.38
N SER A 95 -0.17 -5.82 -10.25
CA SER A 95 1.06 -5.03 -10.10
C SER A 95 1.25 -4.20 -11.36
N PRO A 96 1.66 -2.93 -11.25
CA PRO A 96 2.06 -2.19 -12.45
C PRO A 96 3.16 -2.98 -13.16
N ASP A 97 2.93 -3.26 -14.45
CA ASP A 97 3.93 -3.84 -15.34
C ASP A 97 4.63 -2.68 -16.05
N PHE A 98 5.85 -2.38 -15.62
CA PHE A 98 6.65 -1.31 -16.22
C PHE A 98 7.37 -1.87 -17.44
N GLN A 99 6.79 -1.63 -18.62
CA GLN A 99 7.43 -1.97 -19.88
C GLN A 99 8.25 -0.78 -20.37
N TYR A 100 9.55 -1.02 -20.58
CA TYR A 100 10.41 -0.08 -21.29
C TYR A 100 10.14 -0.21 -22.79
N VAL A 101 9.38 0.73 -23.36
CA VAL A 101 8.89 0.60 -24.75
C VAL A 101 9.87 1.21 -25.77
N GLU A 102 10.48 2.36 -25.47
CA GLU A 102 11.45 3.00 -26.38
C GLU A 102 12.20 4.11 -25.62
N TRP A 103 13.54 4.03 -25.55
CA TRP A 103 14.35 5.13 -25.03
C TRP A 103 14.74 6.06 -26.19
N ARG A 104 14.23 7.29 -26.20
CA ARG A 104 14.64 8.32 -27.15
C ARG A 104 15.56 9.33 -26.48
N GLY A 105 16.82 9.32 -26.87
CA GLY A 105 17.85 10.19 -26.33
C GLY A 105 19.25 9.64 -26.60
N ASP A 106 20.27 10.40 -26.25
CA ASP A 106 21.65 9.97 -26.35
C ASP A 106 21.99 8.99 -25.22
N LEU A 107 22.05 7.70 -25.54
CA LEU A 107 22.42 6.64 -24.61
C LEU A 107 23.93 6.60 -24.32
N SER A 108 24.74 7.39 -25.04
CA SER A 108 26.21 7.41 -24.85
C SER A 108 26.62 7.82 -23.43
N GLN A 109 25.77 8.57 -22.72
CA GLN A 109 25.98 8.94 -21.32
C GLN A 109 25.74 7.79 -20.33
N LEU A 110 24.93 6.80 -20.71
CA LEU A 110 24.63 5.61 -19.89
C LEU A 110 25.52 4.42 -20.25
N SER A 111 26.03 4.39 -21.49
CA SER A 111 26.91 3.33 -22.00
C SER A 111 28.39 3.69 -21.95
N GLY A 112 28.76 4.83 -21.39
CA GLY A 112 30.14 5.26 -21.30
C GLY A 112 30.87 4.57 -20.16
N ASP A 113 31.99 3.91 -20.45
CA ASP A 113 33.11 3.73 -19.52
C ASP A 113 33.72 5.11 -19.19
N GLY A 114 32.89 6.03 -18.69
CA GLY A 114 33.29 7.35 -18.26
C GLY A 114 33.79 7.27 -16.83
N LEU A 115 34.91 7.93 -16.54
CA LEU A 115 35.54 8.04 -15.21
C LEU A 115 34.67 8.73 -14.12
N GLY A 116 33.36 8.87 -14.37
CA GLY A 116 32.46 9.71 -13.60
C GLY A 116 32.84 11.19 -13.70
N PRO A 117 31.97 12.10 -13.24
CA PRO A 117 32.40 13.46 -12.93
C PRO A 117 33.52 13.40 -11.88
N SER A 118 34.51 14.29 -11.99
CA SER A 118 35.52 14.43 -10.95
C SER A 118 34.82 14.67 -9.60
N PRO A 119 35.25 14.00 -8.51
CA PRO A 119 34.60 14.15 -7.23
C PRO A 119 34.57 15.64 -6.82
N PRO A 120 33.47 16.12 -6.19
CA PRO A 120 33.40 17.48 -5.69
C PRO A 120 34.57 17.78 -4.76
N VAL A 121 35.19 18.95 -4.92
CA VAL A 121 36.44 19.33 -4.23
C VAL A 121 36.24 19.54 -2.71
N SER A 122 35.01 19.55 -2.22
CA SER A 122 34.68 19.62 -0.80
C SER A 122 34.36 18.23 -0.26
N GLN A 123 35.27 17.71 0.57
CA GLN A 123 35.08 16.50 1.37
C GLN A 123 33.83 16.64 2.26
N GLU A 124 32.73 16.02 1.85
CA GLU A 124 31.76 15.36 2.74
C GLU A 124 31.10 14.25 1.89
N ASN A 125 31.30 13.00 2.33
CA ASN A 125 31.10 11.79 1.54
C ASN A 125 29.65 11.62 1.04
N VAL A 126 29.39 12.00 -0.22
CA VAL A 126 28.18 11.55 -0.93
C VAL A 126 28.52 10.22 -1.62
N ASN A 127 28.21 9.11 -0.95
CA ASN A 127 28.28 7.79 -1.56
C ASN A 127 27.14 7.63 -2.57
N VAL A 128 27.45 7.74 -3.86
CA VAL A 128 26.56 7.28 -4.92
C VAL A 128 26.98 5.85 -5.26
N MET A 129 26.21 4.87 -4.77
CA MET A 129 26.36 3.47 -5.17
C MET A 129 25.82 3.31 -6.59
N CYS A 130 26.71 3.06 -7.55
CA CYS A 130 26.32 2.59 -8.88
C CYS A 130 26.12 1.07 -8.79
N MET A 131 24.90 0.59 -9.00
CA MET A 131 24.61 -0.85 -9.06
C MET A 131 25.02 -1.36 -10.45
N HIS A 132 26.13 -2.10 -10.52
CA HIS A 132 26.49 -2.88 -11.71
C HIS A 132 25.65 -4.16 -11.77
N THR A 133 25.10 -4.44 -12.96
CA THR A 133 24.49 -5.71 -13.37
C THR A 133 25.53 -6.79 -13.61
#